data_AF-A0A497L2V2-F1
#
_entry.id   AF-A0A497L2V2-F1
#
_cell.length_a   1.000
_cell.length_b   1.000
_cell.length_c   1.000
_cell.angle_alpha   90.00
_cell.angle_beta   90.00
_cell.angle_gamma   90.00
#
_symmetry.space_group_name_H-M   'P 1'
#
loop_
_entity.id
_entity.type
_entity.pdbx_description
1 polymer ?
#
loop_
_entity_poly.entity_id
_entity_poly.type
_entity_poly.pdbx_seq_one_letter_code
_entity_poly.pdbx_strand_id
1 'polypeptide(L)' 'IDLSCTERELTISVDTEKRKYFKRLELPAEVDPKSAKASYKNGVLEVRLKKAKPARRGEKIRIE' A
#
# COMPACT_ATOMS: atom_id res chain seq x y z
N ILE A 1 -4.26 -14.66 -3.91
CA ILE A 1 -4.63 -13.34 -3.34
C ILE A 1 -3.60 -12.39 -3.89
N ASP A 2 -4.04 -11.48 -4.73
CA ASP A 2 -3.19 -10.48 -5.36
C ASP A 2 -3.37 -9.16 -4.60
N LEU A 3 -2.25 -8.60 -4.17
CA LEU A 3 -2.19 -7.35 -3.44
C LEU A 3 -1.39 -6.34 -4.24
N SER A 4 -1.96 -5.16 -4.46
CA SER A 4 -1.29 -4.05 -5.12
C SER A 4 -1.47 -2.79 -4.30
N CYS A 5 -0.40 -2.04 -4.09
CA CYS A 5 -0.38 -0.86 -3.24
C CYS A 5 0.22 0.32 -4.01
N THR A 6 -0.45 1.46 -3.96
CA THR A 6 0.11 2.77 -4.33
C THR A 6 0.47 3.53 -3.06
N GLU A 7 0.90 4.79 -3.17
CA GLU A 7 1.19 5.62 -2.00
C GLU A 7 -0.06 5.87 -1.14
N ARG A 8 -1.27 5.82 -1.72
CA ARG A 8 -2.53 6.20 -1.06
C ARG A 8 -3.63 5.15 -1.11
N GLU A 9 -3.44 4.04 -1.82
CA GLU A 9 -4.48 3.02 -1.99
C GLU A 9 -3.91 1.61 -1.88
N LEU A 10 -4.64 0.72 -1.21
CA LEU A 10 -4.42 -0.73 -1.24
C LEU A 10 -5.56 -1.39 -2.02
N THR A 11 -5.22 -2.15 -3.05
CA THR A 11 -6.13 -3.03 -3.79
C THR A 11 -5.92 -4.48 -3.36
N ILE A 12 -7.02 -5.15 -3.06
CA ILE A 12 -7.06 -6.58 -2.73
C ILE A 12 -7.93 -7.26 -3.79
N SER A 13 -7.33 -8.19 -4.54
CA SER A 13 -8.02 -9.01 -5.53
C SER A 13 -7.86 -10.50 -5.20
N VAL A 14 -8.96 -11.23 -5.29
CA VAL A 14 -9.00 -12.68 -5.18
C VAL A 14 -9.89 -13.17 -6.30
N ASP A 15 -9.31 -13.90 -7.24
CA ASP A 15 -10.05 -14.59 -8.28
C ASP A 15 -9.75 -16.09 -8.20
N THR A 16 -10.62 -16.82 -7.51
CA THR A 16 -10.54 -18.28 -7.36
C THR A 16 -11.93 -18.87 -7.51
N GLU A 17 -12.03 -20.15 -7.89
CA GLU A 17 -13.32 -20.83 -8.02
C GLU A 17 -14.15 -20.81 -6.73
N LYS A 18 -13.48 -20.89 -5.57
CA LYS A 18 -14.14 -20.92 -4.25
C LYS A 18 -14.60 -19.55 -3.78
N ARG A 19 -13.93 -18.47 -4.19
CA ARG A 19 -14.23 -17.11 -3.75
C ARG A 19 -13.69 -16.07 -4.71
N LYS A 20 -14.55 -15.11 -5.03
CA LYS A 20 -14.18 -13.86 -5.69
C LYS A 20 -14.31 -12.70 -4.72
N TYR A 21 -13.28 -11.86 -4.66
CA TYR A 21 -13.27 -10.68 -3.81
C TYR A 21 -12.45 -9.58 -4.46
N PHE A 22 -12.98 -8.38 -4.48
CA PHE A 22 -12.26 -7.20 -4.93
C PHE A 22 -12.57 -6.04 -4.00
N LYS A 23 -11.53 -5.37 -3.50
CA LYS A 23 -11.70 -4.15 -2.72
C LYS A 23 -10.53 -3.20 -2.93
N ARG A 24 -10.86 -1.93 -3.12
CA ARG A 24 -9.93 -0.81 -3.04
C ARG A 24 -10.13 -0.08 -1.73
N LEU A 25 -9.04 0.25 -1.07
CA LEU A 25 -9.01 0.88 0.25
C LEU A 25 -8.12 2.11 0.16
N GLU A 26 -8.69 3.29 0.41
CA GLU A 26 -7.89 4.48 0.67
C GLU A 26 -7.13 4.33 1.98
N LEU A 27 -5.86 4.69 1.94
CA LEU A 27 -4.98 4.66 3.10
C LEU A 27 -5.06 6.01 3.82
N PRO A 28 -5.04 6.01 5.16
CA PRO A 28 -5.19 7.24 5.96
C PRO A 28 -3.97 8.18 5.85
N ALA A 29 -2.88 7.75 5.22
CA ALA A 29 -1.66 8.52 5.00
C ALA A 29 -0.88 7.95 3.80
N GLU A 30 0.09 8.72 3.29
CA GLU A 30 1.05 8.21 2.31
C GLU A 30 1.93 7.12 2.91
N VAL A 31 2.17 6.08 2.14
CA VAL A 31 3.03 4.95 2.51
C VAL A 31 4.12 4.75 1.47
N ASP A 32 5.18 4.04 1.85
CA ASP A 32 6.16 3.48 0.91
C ASP A 32 5.67 2.09 0.44
N PRO A 33 5.21 1.93 -0.81
CA PRO A 33 4.70 0.64 -1.30
C PRO A 33 5.77 -0.46 -1.30
N LYS A 34 7.06 -0.10 -1.44
CA LYS A 34 8.17 -1.06 -1.44
C LYS A 34 8.45 -1.64 -0.06
N SER A 35 7.92 -1.02 0.99
CA SER A 35 8.06 -1.48 2.37
C SER A 35 7.04 -2.57 2.76
N ALA A 36 6.10 -2.90 1.87
CA ALA A 36 4.97 -3.78 2.16
C ALA A 36 5.43 -5.18 2.61
N LYS A 37 4.78 -5.68 3.67
CA LYS A 37 4.84 -7.09 4.09
C LYS A 37 3.42 -7.59 4.30
N ALA A 38 3.14 -8.81 3.84
CA ALA A 38 1.84 -9.43 4.00
C ALA A 38 1.97 -10.85 4.56
N SER A 39 1.00 -11.26 5.37
CA SER A 39 0.86 -12.64 5.86
C SER A 39 -0.61 -13.05 5.83
N TYR A 40 -0.86 -14.34 5.57
CA TYR A 40 -2.21 -14.91 5.60
C TYR A 40 -2.18 -16.15 6.48
N LYS A 41 -2.87 -16.08 7.63
CA LYS A 41 -2.90 -17.18 8.61
C LYS A 41 -4.31 -17.37 9.10
N ASN A 42 -4.81 -18.61 9.04
CA ASN A 42 -6.13 -19.01 9.53
C ASN A 42 -7.28 -18.12 9.03
N GLY A 43 -7.24 -17.72 7.75
CA GLY A 43 -8.31 -16.90 7.16
C GLY A 43 -8.15 -15.39 7.33
N VAL A 44 -7.13 -14.92 8.05
CA VAL A 44 -6.88 -13.49 8.29
C VAL A 44 -5.70 -13.02 7.44
N LEU A 45 -5.94 -11.99 6.62
CA LEU A 45 -4.90 -11.28 5.88
C LEU A 45 -4.41 -10.10 6.72
N GLU A 46 -3.12 -10.06 7.00
CA GLU A 46 -2.45 -8.93 7.63
C GLU A 46 -1.49 -8.27 6.64
N VAL A 47 -1.58 -6.94 6.50
CA VAL A 47 -0.70 -6.14 5.63
C VAL A 47 -0.07 -5.03 6.47
N ARG A 48 1.27 -4.95 6.46
CA ARG A 48 2.04 -3.91 7.15
C ARG A 48 2.75 -3.04 6.13
N LEU A 49 2.53 -1.73 6.23
CA LEU A 49 3.11 -0.70 5.36
C LEU A 49 3.79 0.36 6.22
N LYS A 50 4.99 0.81 5.86
CA LYS A 50 5.62 1.96 6.51
C LYS A 50 5.04 3.24 5.91
N LYS A 51 4.69 4.20 6.77
CA LYS A 51 4.33 5.55 6.33
C LYS A 51 5.49 6.17 5.55
N ALA A 52 5.18 6.89 4.47
CA ALA A 52 6.16 7.67 3.75
C ALA A 52 6.75 8.72 4.69
N LYS A 53 8.06 8.95 4.60
CA LYS A 53 8.66 10.09 5.29
C LYS A 53 8.14 11.37 4.62
N PRO A 54 7.82 12.43 5.37
CA PRO A 54 7.46 13.70 4.76
C PRO A 54 8.59 14.12 3.81
N ALA A 55 8.26 14.30 2.52
CA ALA A 55 9.18 14.88 1.57
C ALA A 55 9.60 16.25 2.11
N ARG A 56 10.92 16.50 2.20
CA ARG A 56 11.42 17.84 2.51
C ARG A 56 10.96 18.75 1.38
N ARG A 57 9.89 19.53 1.59
CA ARG A 57 9.41 20.51 0.62
C ARG A 57 10.42 21.66 0.60
N GLY A 58 11.20 21.72 -0.47
CA GLY A 58 12.13 22.81 -0.72
C GLY A 58 13.50 22.30 -1.16
N GLU A 59 13.79 22.42 -2.44
CA GLU A 59 15.17 22.42 -2.92
C GLU A 59 15.65 23.87 -2.99
N LYS A 60 16.90 24.09 -2.57
CA LYS A 60 17.50 25.42 -2.56
C LYS A 60 17.92 25.76 -3.99
N ILE A 61 17.15 26.64 -4.66
CA ILE A 61 17.52 27.14 -5.99
C ILE A 61 18.69 28.11 -5.81
N ARG A 62 19.81 27.88 -6.51
CA ARG A 62 20.92 28.83 -6.61
C ARG A 62 20.65 29.76 -7.79
N ILE A 63 20.82 31.06 -7.56
CA ILE A 63 20.80 32.10 -8.59
C ILE A 63 22.25 32.30 -9.05
N GLU A 64 22.48 32.37 -10.36
CA GLU A 64 23.73 32.84 -10.98
C GLU A 64 23.66 34.34 -11.27
#